data_AF-A0A2N3E135-F1
#
_entry.id   AF-A0A2N3E135-F1
#
_cell.length_a   1.000
_cell.length_b   1.000
_cell.length_c   1.000
_cell.angle_alpha   90.00
_cell.angle_beta   90.00
_cell.angle_gamma   90.00
#
_symmetry.space_group_name_H-M   'P 1'
#
loop_
_entity.id
_entity.type
_entity.pdbx_description
1 polymer ?
#
loop_
_entity_poly.entity_id
_entity_poly.type
_entity_poly.pdbx_seq_one_letter_code
_entity_poly.pdbx_strand_id
1 'polypeptide(L)'
;LYKTYLSDPDLQAARARFPFVHTWDDHEFTNNAWQSYGSYFGDGEPAQKRKVVANRAWFEFIPAVLSQAPRFNGIAAPAHDFRNAQVEDAPMGAHDGDFLFDGENARALSSLTIYRTLRWGAMLDLVVTDLRSYRSPPVINEETKALIEGAPVPPVRVVKVLDAGRTANDGNPPDTIAYGDREIPNPRADAPPGTHMGNPQKTWFKDVMKASKAEWRIWTNSCPALQMRLDFSKIPFAGLEDGYVGTDAWQGYPGELSELLSFLRDEKIGNVISLSGDYHAFAAGRLPADPDAETLAFPAVEFMTAAVSSGSMFEGVERGTRDNGFFRRAAIVEGENGIQPNWNNTLVNGFRAGILVNYSSSDYLLNLVRNERASPGLDYVDSDGHGYTLVTLDEGRAEAVQVNVGDVRTDAGPEGSPVTRRARFTVKGWAGGEEPVLEGPDFEGTPPYPWKAEAKTDPQPV
;
A
#
# COMPACT_ATOMS: atom_id res chain seq x y z
N LEU A 1 -0.89 9.70 23.65
CA LEU A 1 -0.72 9.84 22.20
C LEU A 1 -1.92 10.52 21.56
N TYR A 2 -3.12 9.92 21.47
CA TYR A 2 -4.29 10.59 20.85
C TYR A 2 -4.54 12.02 21.32
N LYS A 3 -4.56 12.29 22.64
CA LYS A 3 -4.72 13.66 23.17
C LYS A 3 -3.64 14.63 22.69
N THR A 4 -2.42 14.16 22.47
CA THR A 4 -1.30 14.97 21.97
C THR A 4 -1.55 15.34 20.51
N TYR A 5 -1.81 14.36 19.64
CA TYR A 5 -2.13 14.65 18.23
C TYR A 5 -3.39 15.50 18.09
N LEU A 6 -4.44 15.23 18.87
CA LEU A 6 -5.67 16.01 18.85
C LEU A 6 -5.56 17.39 19.51
N SER A 7 -4.42 17.73 20.11
CA SER A 7 -4.15 19.10 20.57
C SER A 7 -3.70 20.02 19.45
N ASP A 8 -3.36 19.46 18.29
CA ASP A 8 -3.01 20.22 17.09
C ASP A 8 -4.22 21.04 16.57
N PRO A 9 -4.08 22.37 16.43
CA PRO A 9 -5.18 23.23 16.02
C PRO A 9 -5.64 23.01 14.58
N ASP A 10 -4.76 22.59 13.67
CA ASP A 10 -5.11 22.32 12.29
C ASP A 10 -5.92 21.03 12.17
N LEU A 11 -5.53 19.99 12.92
CA LEU A 11 -6.32 18.76 13.02
C LEU A 11 -7.69 19.02 13.67
N GLN A 12 -7.76 19.86 14.71
CA GLN A 12 -9.03 20.27 15.30
C GLN A 12 -9.91 21.01 14.29
N ALA A 13 -9.33 21.97 13.53
CA ALA A 13 -10.04 22.72 12.52
C ALA A 13 -10.57 21.81 11.39
N ALA A 14 -9.77 20.84 10.93
CA ALA A 14 -10.19 19.87 9.94
C ALA A 14 -11.37 19.02 10.44
N ARG A 15 -11.28 18.49 11.67
CA ARG A 15 -12.36 17.70 12.30
C ARG A 15 -13.63 18.50 12.59
N ALA A 16 -13.51 19.81 12.77
CA ALA A 16 -14.66 20.70 12.92
C ALA A 16 -15.36 21.00 11.58
N ARG A 17 -14.62 20.96 10.45
CA ARG A 17 -15.13 21.29 9.11
C ARG A 17 -15.71 20.10 8.37
N PHE A 18 -15.16 18.91 8.55
CA PHE A 18 -15.53 17.72 7.77
C PHE A 18 -15.83 16.51 8.65
N PRO A 19 -16.77 15.63 8.25
CA PRO A 19 -16.89 14.31 8.84
C PRO A 19 -15.73 13.41 8.39
N PHE A 20 -15.20 12.61 9.31
CA PHE A 20 -14.09 11.69 9.02
C PHE A 20 -14.58 10.25 9.02
N VAL A 21 -14.16 9.48 8.01
CA VAL A 21 -14.31 8.03 7.98
C VAL A 21 -12.93 7.42 8.21
N HIS A 22 -12.66 7.01 9.44
CA HIS A 22 -11.36 6.46 9.79
C HIS A 22 -11.25 4.96 9.48
N THR A 23 -10.07 4.55 9.05
CA THR A 23 -9.50 3.22 9.32
C THR A 23 -8.21 3.42 10.11
N TRP A 24 -7.63 2.35 10.64
CA TRP A 24 -6.30 2.40 11.28
C TRP A 24 -5.24 1.77 10.40
N ASP A 25 -3.99 1.94 10.81
CA ASP A 25 -2.89 1.10 10.40
C ASP A 25 -2.21 0.45 11.63
N ASP A 26 -0.92 0.18 11.56
CA ASP A 26 -0.14 -0.47 12.60
C ASP A 26 0.17 0.46 13.77
N HIS A 27 0.49 1.73 13.52
CA HIS A 27 0.94 2.70 14.53
C HIS A 27 -0.13 3.10 15.57
N GLU A 28 -1.41 2.80 15.33
CA GLU A 28 -2.45 2.85 16.36
C GLU A 28 -2.25 1.79 17.47
N PHE A 29 -1.44 0.76 17.20
CA PHE A 29 -1.08 -0.33 18.12
C PHE A 29 0.43 -0.46 18.32
N THR A 30 1.18 -0.86 17.29
CA THR A 30 2.64 -0.99 17.26
C THR A 30 3.14 -1.27 15.84
N ASN A 31 4.34 -0.75 15.51
CA ASN A 31 4.95 -0.84 14.17
C ASN A 31 4.98 -2.28 13.61
N ASN A 32 4.53 -2.44 12.37
CA ASN A 32 4.43 -3.67 11.58
C ASN A 32 3.65 -4.81 12.26
N ALA A 33 2.73 -4.51 13.18
CA ALA A 33 2.00 -5.52 13.93
C ALA A 33 1.13 -6.43 13.05
N TRP A 34 0.97 -7.68 13.44
CA TRP A 34 -0.06 -8.56 12.90
C TRP A 34 -0.95 -9.06 14.04
N GLN A 35 -2.27 -8.95 13.89
CA GLN A 35 -3.26 -9.31 14.91
C GLN A 35 -2.95 -8.65 16.27
N SER A 36 -2.81 -9.43 17.35
CA SER A 36 -2.37 -8.93 18.66
C SER A 36 -0.88 -9.13 18.93
N TYR A 37 -0.05 -9.34 17.90
CA TYR A 37 1.39 -9.57 18.03
C TYR A 37 2.15 -8.27 17.75
N GLY A 38 2.99 -7.86 18.72
CA GLY A 38 3.78 -6.63 18.60
C GLY A 38 5.19 -6.89 18.09
N SER A 39 5.55 -6.28 16.97
CA SER A 39 6.80 -6.54 16.22
C SER A 39 7.81 -5.39 16.24
N TYR A 40 7.68 -4.44 17.16
CA TYR A 40 8.55 -3.25 17.17
C TYR A 40 10.02 -3.58 17.45
N PHE A 41 10.29 -4.61 18.27
CA PHE A 41 11.64 -4.98 18.69
C PHE A 41 11.92 -6.46 18.38
N GLY A 42 12.99 -6.74 17.64
CA GLY A 42 13.40 -8.10 17.28
C GLY A 42 12.29 -8.89 16.58
N ASP A 43 12.13 -10.17 16.93
CA ASP A 43 11.02 -11.02 16.47
C ASP A 43 9.66 -10.68 17.11
N GLY A 44 9.59 -9.65 17.96
CA GLY A 44 8.38 -9.24 18.65
C GLY A 44 7.89 -10.20 19.74
N GLU A 45 6.70 -9.92 20.25
CA GLU A 45 6.05 -10.72 21.30
C GLU A 45 4.51 -10.56 21.25
N PRO A 46 3.74 -11.55 21.75
CA PRO A 46 2.31 -11.37 21.96
C PRO A 46 2.01 -10.17 22.88
N ALA A 47 1.07 -9.32 22.48
CA ALA A 47 0.74 -8.09 23.19
C ALA A 47 -0.79 -7.84 23.21
N GLN A 48 -1.55 -8.87 23.57
CA GLN A 48 -3.01 -8.88 23.68
C GLN A 48 -3.55 -7.76 24.58
N LYS A 49 -2.94 -7.53 25.74
CA LYS A 49 -3.33 -6.44 26.65
C LYS A 49 -3.18 -5.10 25.97
N ARG A 50 -2.05 -4.87 25.29
CA ARG A 50 -1.81 -3.63 24.55
C ARG A 50 -2.81 -3.47 23.40
N LYS A 51 -3.17 -4.55 22.68
CA LYS A 51 -4.17 -4.49 21.60
C LYS A 51 -5.54 -4.03 22.12
N VAL A 52 -6.03 -4.58 23.23
CA VAL A 52 -7.31 -4.15 23.82
C VAL A 52 -7.25 -2.69 24.28
N VAL A 53 -6.15 -2.25 24.89
CA VAL A 53 -5.96 -0.85 25.30
C VAL A 53 -5.87 0.10 24.10
N ALA A 54 -5.18 -0.31 23.03
CA ALA A 54 -5.08 0.43 21.77
C ALA A 54 -6.45 0.58 21.10
N ASN A 55 -7.20 -0.52 20.98
CA ASN A 55 -8.57 -0.52 20.45
C ASN A 55 -9.49 0.39 21.26
N ARG A 56 -9.39 0.34 22.60
CA ARG A 56 -10.14 1.24 23.48
C ARG A 56 -9.80 2.70 23.22
N ALA A 57 -8.52 3.03 23.17
CA ALA A 57 -8.07 4.40 22.93
C ALA A 57 -8.51 4.90 21.55
N TRP A 58 -8.40 4.08 20.50
CA TRP A 58 -8.94 4.41 19.19
C TRP A 58 -10.43 4.74 19.28
N PHE A 59 -11.23 3.86 19.90
CA PHE A 59 -12.67 4.07 20.03
C PHE A 59 -13.04 5.32 20.86
N GLU A 60 -12.29 5.64 21.91
CA GLU A 60 -12.54 6.82 22.75
C GLU A 60 -12.20 8.15 22.06
N PHE A 61 -11.27 8.17 21.09
CA PHE A 61 -10.77 9.41 20.46
C PHE A 61 -11.12 9.58 18.98
N ILE A 62 -11.52 8.49 18.32
CA ILE A 62 -11.95 8.48 16.91
C ILE A 62 -13.48 8.48 16.85
N PRO A 63 -14.11 9.39 16.07
CA PRO A 63 -15.56 9.50 16.02
C PRO A 63 -16.13 8.39 15.13
N ALA A 64 -16.21 7.18 15.66
CA ALA A 64 -16.69 6.01 14.96
C ALA A 64 -17.90 5.40 15.68
N VAL A 65 -19.08 5.47 15.04
CA VAL A 65 -20.26 4.69 15.45
C VAL A 65 -20.28 3.43 14.60
N LEU A 66 -19.83 2.31 15.17
CA LEU A 66 -19.58 1.06 14.45
C LEU A 66 -20.75 0.09 14.60
N SER A 67 -21.31 -0.07 15.81
CA SER A 67 -22.43 -1.01 16.03
C SER A 67 -23.71 -0.66 15.28
N GLN A 68 -23.83 0.59 14.82
CA GLN A 68 -24.97 1.08 14.06
C GLN A 68 -24.71 1.10 12.55
N ALA A 69 -23.58 0.55 12.09
CA ALA A 69 -23.31 0.41 10.67
C ALA A 69 -24.45 -0.38 9.99
N PRO A 70 -25.07 0.14 8.92
CA PRO A 70 -26.21 -0.50 8.30
C PRO A 70 -25.80 -1.77 7.57
N ARG A 71 -26.76 -2.68 7.37
CA ARG A 71 -26.60 -3.79 6.43
C ARG A 71 -26.37 -3.25 5.02
N PHE A 72 -25.50 -3.91 4.26
CA PHE A 72 -25.19 -3.51 2.89
C PHE A 72 -25.85 -4.46 1.90
N ASN A 73 -26.92 -4.02 1.22
CA ASN A 73 -27.66 -4.85 0.26
C ASN A 73 -28.02 -6.26 0.80
N GLY A 74 -28.39 -6.34 2.08
CA GLY A 74 -28.72 -7.59 2.75
C GLY A 74 -27.55 -8.26 3.48
N ILE A 75 -26.31 -7.83 3.27
CA ILE A 75 -25.12 -8.33 3.97
C ILE A 75 -25.01 -7.68 5.35
N ALA A 76 -24.71 -8.47 6.39
CA ALA A 76 -24.56 -7.97 7.75
C ALA A 76 -23.31 -7.07 7.87
N ALA A 77 -23.41 -6.00 8.65
CA ALA A 77 -22.24 -5.19 9.01
C ALA A 77 -21.40 -5.94 10.06
N PRO A 78 -20.11 -6.19 9.81
CA PRO A 78 -19.23 -6.87 10.77
C PRO A 78 -18.78 -5.95 11.90
N ALA A 79 -18.68 -4.65 11.61
CA ALA A 79 -18.24 -3.65 12.55
C ALA A 79 -19.10 -3.60 13.82
N HIS A 80 -18.43 -3.40 14.95
CA HIS A 80 -19.09 -3.17 16.23
C HIS A 80 -18.22 -2.29 17.12
N ASP A 81 -18.86 -1.56 18.03
CA ASP A 81 -18.19 -0.68 18.98
C ASP A 81 -17.30 -1.46 19.95
N PHE A 82 -16.43 -0.72 20.64
CA PHE A 82 -15.52 -1.31 21.61
C PHE A 82 -16.27 -2.08 22.70
N ARG A 83 -15.81 -3.30 22.96
CA ARG A 83 -16.24 -4.16 24.06
C ARG A 83 -15.02 -4.50 24.87
N ASN A 84 -15.08 -4.25 26.17
CA ASN A 84 -13.97 -4.59 27.04
C ASN A 84 -13.75 -6.11 27.05
N ALA A 85 -12.54 -6.54 26.70
CA ALA A 85 -12.11 -7.93 26.75
C ALA A 85 -11.02 -8.08 27.82
N GLN A 86 -11.26 -8.95 28.79
CA GLN A 86 -10.22 -9.31 29.77
C GLN A 86 -9.29 -10.33 29.12
N VAL A 87 -8.02 -9.95 28.98
CA VAL A 87 -7.00 -10.76 28.30
C VAL A 87 -5.68 -10.74 29.07
N GLU A 88 -4.91 -11.79 28.90
CA GLU A 88 -3.51 -11.88 29.34
C GLU A 88 -2.58 -11.93 28.14
N ASP A 89 -1.36 -11.41 28.28
CA ASP A 89 -0.35 -11.58 27.24
C ASP A 89 0.15 -13.03 27.31
N ALA A 90 -0.12 -13.80 26.25
CA ALA A 90 0.14 -15.24 26.19
C ALA A 90 0.54 -15.64 24.77
N PRO A 91 1.17 -16.81 24.57
CA PRO A 91 1.44 -17.33 23.23
C PRO A 91 0.21 -17.27 22.34
N MET A 92 0.39 -16.98 21.04
CA MET A 92 -0.72 -16.68 20.12
C MET A 92 -1.76 -17.81 20.00
N GLY A 93 -1.40 -19.04 20.33
CA GLY A 93 -2.31 -20.19 20.28
C GLY A 93 -2.22 -20.94 18.95
N ALA A 94 -3.23 -21.76 18.66
CA ALA A 94 -3.36 -22.40 17.36
C ALA A 94 -4.01 -21.42 16.38
N HIS A 95 -3.79 -21.62 15.08
CA HIS A 95 -4.45 -20.84 14.05
C HIS A 95 -5.31 -21.72 13.15
N ASP A 96 -6.29 -21.10 12.49
CA ASP A 96 -7.13 -21.76 11.50
C ASP A 96 -6.43 -21.87 10.12
N GLY A 97 -7.22 -22.20 9.10
CA GLY A 97 -6.75 -22.32 7.71
C GLY A 97 -6.32 -21.02 7.05
N ASP A 98 -6.43 -19.88 7.72
CA ASP A 98 -6.12 -18.53 7.21
C ASP A 98 -5.39 -17.71 8.30
N PHE A 99 -4.56 -18.38 9.10
CA PHE A 99 -3.74 -17.76 10.15
C PHE A 99 -4.51 -16.96 11.21
N LEU A 100 -5.81 -17.14 11.41
CA LEU A 100 -6.50 -16.48 12.52
C LEU A 100 -6.24 -17.26 13.81
N PHE A 101 -5.51 -16.65 14.74
CA PHE A 101 -5.07 -17.30 15.97
C PHE A 101 -6.16 -17.28 17.06
N ASP A 102 -6.27 -18.36 17.83
CA ASP A 102 -7.29 -18.57 18.87
C ASP A 102 -6.89 -17.98 20.24
N GLY A 103 -7.52 -18.46 21.32
CA GLY A 103 -7.10 -18.13 22.69
C GLY A 103 -7.22 -16.65 23.07
N GLU A 104 -6.13 -16.09 23.60
CA GLU A 104 -6.07 -14.68 24.02
C GLU A 104 -6.08 -13.72 22.82
N ASN A 105 -5.52 -14.13 21.67
CA ASN A 105 -5.53 -13.32 20.45
C ASN A 105 -6.96 -13.08 19.98
N ALA A 106 -7.75 -14.15 19.76
CA ALA A 106 -9.15 -14.02 19.34
C ALA A 106 -9.97 -13.16 20.31
N ARG A 107 -9.74 -13.30 21.62
CA ARG A 107 -10.39 -12.46 22.65
C ARG A 107 -9.97 -11.00 22.53
N ALA A 108 -8.69 -10.70 22.32
CA ALA A 108 -8.20 -9.34 22.13
C ALA A 108 -8.77 -8.70 20.86
N LEU A 109 -8.78 -9.42 19.73
CA LEU A 109 -9.34 -8.96 18.46
C LEU A 109 -10.85 -8.70 18.56
N SER A 110 -11.59 -9.52 19.32
CA SER A 110 -13.03 -9.35 19.53
C SER A 110 -13.42 -8.06 20.27
N SER A 111 -12.45 -7.32 20.81
CA SER A 111 -12.72 -6.07 21.51
C SER A 111 -13.21 -4.96 20.57
N LEU A 112 -12.90 -4.99 19.27
CA LEU A 112 -13.30 -3.95 18.32
C LEU A 112 -13.19 -4.44 16.87
N THR A 113 -14.22 -4.21 16.05
CA THR A 113 -14.18 -4.50 14.61
C THR A 113 -14.53 -3.23 13.84
N ILE A 114 -13.65 -2.78 12.93
CA ILE A 114 -13.80 -1.49 12.23
C ILE A 114 -14.13 -1.58 10.74
N TYR A 115 -13.94 -2.72 10.09
CA TYR A 115 -14.19 -2.85 8.65
C TYR A 115 -15.69 -2.87 8.36
N ARG A 116 -16.11 -2.07 7.37
CA ARG A 116 -17.52 -1.70 7.13
C ARG A 116 -17.72 -1.03 5.78
N THR A 117 -18.98 -0.83 5.40
CA THR A 117 -19.35 -0.05 4.22
C THR A 117 -20.05 1.26 4.60
N LEU A 118 -19.95 2.25 3.72
CA LEU A 118 -20.75 3.48 3.73
C LEU A 118 -21.24 3.75 2.30
N ARG A 119 -22.42 4.35 2.16
CA ARG A 119 -23.06 4.61 0.85
C ARG A 119 -23.45 6.06 0.68
N TRP A 120 -23.09 6.65 -0.46
CA TRP A 120 -23.55 7.97 -0.91
C TRP A 120 -24.45 7.81 -2.13
N GLY A 121 -25.74 7.56 -1.87
CA GLY A 121 -26.74 7.38 -2.92
C GLY A 121 -26.38 6.26 -3.89
N ALA A 122 -26.59 6.50 -5.18
CA ALA A 122 -26.17 5.59 -6.25
C ALA A 122 -24.72 5.86 -6.73
N MET A 123 -24.07 6.91 -6.22
CA MET A 123 -22.78 7.35 -6.72
C MET A 123 -21.62 6.52 -6.17
N LEU A 124 -21.62 6.27 -4.85
CA LEU A 124 -20.45 5.69 -4.18
C LEU A 124 -20.87 4.66 -3.14
N ASP A 125 -20.29 3.46 -3.26
CA ASP A 125 -20.12 2.50 -2.17
C ASP A 125 -18.67 2.53 -1.68
N LEU A 126 -18.46 3.04 -0.48
CA LEU A 126 -17.16 3.07 0.20
C LEU A 126 -16.99 1.79 1.03
N VAL A 127 -15.96 1.00 0.73
CA VAL A 127 -15.64 -0.27 1.38
C VAL A 127 -14.36 -0.09 2.18
N VAL A 128 -14.49 0.01 3.50
CA VAL A 128 -13.37 0.25 4.42
C VAL A 128 -12.89 -1.06 5.01
N THR A 129 -11.62 -1.41 4.79
CA THR A 129 -11.00 -2.65 5.26
C THR A 129 -10.01 -2.42 6.40
N ASP A 130 -9.85 -3.44 7.25
CA ASP A 130 -8.81 -3.54 8.29
C ASP A 130 -7.72 -4.50 7.80
N LEU A 131 -6.50 -4.01 7.66
CA LEU A 131 -5.37 -4.79 7.16
C LEU A 131 -4.37 -5.21 8.24
N ARG A 132 -4.70 -5.01 9.53
CA ARG A 132 -3.80 -5.35 10.65
C ARG A 132 -4.36 -6.41 11.57
N SER A 133 -5.66 -6.37 11.86
CA SER A 133 -6.24 -7.23 12.91
C SER A 133 -6.38 -8.69 12.52
N TYR A 134 -6.34 -9.02 11.22
CA TYR A 134 -6.64 -10.36 10.72
C TYR A 134 -5.57 -10.92 9.78
N ARG A 135 -4.46 -10.19 9.59
CA ARG A 135 -3.38 -10.61 8.71
C ARG A 135 -2.56 -11.74 9.32
N SER A 136 -1.96 -12.58 8.47
CA SER A 136 -1.00 -13.59 8.87
C SER A 136 0.32 -12.96 9.32
N PRO A 137 1.20 -13.71 10.00
CA PRO A 137 2.55 -13.24 10.30
C PRO A 137 3.33 -12.91 9.02
N PRO A 138 4.22 -11.90 9.04
CA PRO A 138 5.01 -11.52 7.87
C PRO A 138 5.87 -12.70 7.38
N VAL A 139 6.09 -12.75 6.07
CA VAL A 139 6.94 -13.77 5.44
C VAL A 139 8.43 -13.50 5.66
N ILE A 140 8.83 -12.24 5.86
CA ILE A 140 10.18 -11.85 6.24
C ILE A 140 10.26 -11.68 7.76
N ASN A 141 10.70 -12.72 8.45
CA ASN A 141 11.02 -12.79 9.88
C ASN A 141 12.55 -12.90 10.08
N GLU A 142 13.07 -13.00 11.31
CA GLU A 142 14.53 -13.04 11.51
C GLU A 142 15.22 -14.24 10.82
N GLU A 143 14.59 -15.42 10.79
CA GLU A 143 15.12 -16.60 10.08
C GLU A 143 15.25 -16.38 8.57
N THR A 144 14.16 -15.92 7.93
CA THR A 144 14.14 -15.69 6.48
C THR A 144 14.91 -14.45 6.07
N LYS A 145 15.03 -13.45 6.97
CA LYS A 145 15.92 -12.30 6.82
C LYS A 145 17.39 -12.71 6.83
N ALA A 146 17.77 -13.68 7.69
CA ALA A 146 19.11 -14.26 7.68
C ALA A 146 19.39 -15.04 6.38
N LEU A 147 18.40 -15.77 5.84
CA LEU A 147 18.51 -16.43 4.54
C LEU A 147 18.84 -15.42 3.42
N ILE A 148 18.11 -14.31 3.35
CA ILE A 148 18.27 -13.29 2.30
C ILE A 148 19.31 -12.23 2.64
N GLU A 149 20.16 -12.44 3.65
CA GLU A 149 21.18 -11.48 4.04
C GLU A 149 22.09 -11.14 2.85
N GLY A 150 22.19 -9.84 2.51
CA GLY A 150 22.91 -9.34 1.34
C GLY A 150 22.02 -9.08 0.12
N ALA A 151 20.77 -9.53 0.13
CA ALA A 151 19.78 -9.05 -0.83
C ALA A 151 19.53 -7.54 -0.64
N PRO A 152 19.47 -6.74 -1.72
CA PRO A 152 19.21 -5.30 -1.58
C PRO A 152 17.85 -5.00 -0.97
N VAL A 153 16.85 -5.81 -1.35
CA VAL A 153 15.48 -5.82 -0.82
C VAL A 153 14.96 -7.27 -0.89
N PRO A 154 13.84 -7.62 -0.22
CA PRO A 154 13.28 -8.97 -0.27
C PRO A 154 13.05 -9.49 -1.70
N PRO A 155 13.67 -10.62 -2.11
CA PRO A 155 13.49 -11.18 -3.44
C PRO A 155 12.04 -11.62 -3.68
N VAL A 156 11.47 -11.22 -4.83
CA VAL A 156 10.08 -11.53 -5.22
C VAL A 156 9.82 -13.04 -5.19
N ARG A 157 10.77 -13.84 -5.70
CA ARG A 157 10.68 -15.30 -5.72
C ARG A 157 10.55 -15.88 -4.30
N VAL A 158 11.40 -15.44 -3.37
CA VAL A 158 11.41 -15.93 -1.99
C VAL A 158 10.11 -15.55 -1.29
N VAL A 159 9.69 -14.29 -1.41
CA VAL A 159 8.43 -13.78 -0.84
C VAL A 159 7.23 -14.60 -1.32
N LYS A 160 7.12 -14.84 -2.63
CA LYS A 160 6.00 -15.60 -3.21
C LYS A 160 5.95 -17.05 -2.76
N VAL A 161 7.10 -17.74 -2.67
CA VAL A 161 7.13 -19.12 -2.19
C VAL A 161 6.71 -19.20 -0.73
N LEU A 162 7.19 -18.27 0.10
CA LEU A 162 6.84 -18.21 1.52
C LEU A 162 5.36 -17.84 1.73
N ASP A 163 4.84 -16.87 0.99
CA ASP A 163 3.43 -16.45 1.04
C ASP A 163 2.49 -17.56 0.59
N ALA A 164 2.82 -18.28 -0.49
CA ALA A 164 2.00 -19.38 -0.98
C ALA A 164 1.92 -20.55 0.01
N GLY A 165 2.90 -20.69 0.92
CA GLY A 165 2.95 -21.76 1.91
C GLY A 165 2.74 -23.14 1.28
N ARG A 166 1.82 -23.94 1.83
CA ARG A 166 1.48 -25.29 1.34
C ARG A 166 0.89 -25.34 -0.06
N THR A 167 0.46 -24.21 -0.64
CA THR A 167 -0.06 -24.16 -2.01
C THR A 167 1.00 -23.80 -3.03
N ALA A 168 2.25 -23.52 -2.62
CA ALA A 168 3.34 -23.23 -3.54
C ALA A 168 3.53 -24.36 -4.57
N ASN A 169 3.89 -24.00 -5.81
CA ASN A 169 4.06 -24.93 -6.94
C ASN A 169 2.90 -25.93 -7.10
N ASP A 170 1.68 -25.42 -7.20
CA ASP A 170 0.46 -26.22 -7.37
C ASP A 170 0.26 -27.27 -6.27
N GLY A 171 0.53 -26.89 -5.02
CA GLY A 171 0.42 -27.77 -3.85
C GLY A 171 1.64 -28.68 -3.62
N ASN A 172 2.77 -28.38 -4.24
CA ASN A 172 4.05 -29.07 -4.06
C ASN A 172 5.11 -28.09 -3.54
N PRO A 173 4.95 -27.54 -2.32
CA PRO A 173 5.90 -26.59 -1.76
C PRO A 173 7.31 -27.21 -1.73
N PRO A 174 8.35 -26.44 -2.04
CA PRO A 174 9.70 -26.97 -1.97
C PRO A 174 10.07 -27.23 -0.50
N ASP A 175 10.80 -28.33 -0.26
CA ASP A 175 11.27 -28.71 1.08
C ASP A 175 12.25 -27.69 1.66
N THR A 176 13.00 -27.01 0.79
CA THR A 176 13.99 -25.98 1.13
C THR A 176 13.77 -24.71 0.31
N ILE A 177 14.26 -23.60 0.84
CA ILE A 177 14.36 -22.33 0.12
C ILE A 177 15.79 -21.82 0.17
N ALA A 178 16.24 -21.26 -0.96
CA ALA A 178 17.61 -20.81 -1.12
C ALA A 178 17.69 -19.37 -1.63
N TYR A 179 18.76 -18.67 -1.21
CA TYR A 179 19.19 -17.38 -1.74
C TYR A 179 20.72 -17.29 -1.71
N GLY A 180 21.32 -17.06 -2.88
CA GLY A 180 22.77 -17.17 -3.04
C GLY A 180 23.27 -18.56 -2.64
N ASP A 181 24.28 -18.62 -1.78
CA ASP A 181 24.86 -19.87 -1.26
C ASP A 181 24.17 -20.38 0.02
N ARG A 182 23.13 -19.67 0.51
CA ARG A 182 22.39 -20.06 1.71
C ARG A 182 21.13 -20.85 1.34
N GLU A 183 20.85 -21.88 2.12
CA GLU A 183 19.67 -22.72 1.99
C GLU A 183 19.17 -23.10 3.38
N ILE A 184 17.85 -23.02 3.59
CA ILE A 184 17.19 -23.44 4.83
C ILE A 184 15.98 -24.34 4.52
N PRO A 185 15.52 -25.19 5.46
CA PRO A 185 14.20 -25.80 5.35
C PRO A 185 13.14 -24.73 5.13
N ASN A 186 12.17 -25.00 4.26
CA ASN A 186 11.10 -24.04 3.99
C ASN A 186 10.18 -23.91 5.22
N PRO A 187 10.21 -22.78 5.95
CA PRO A 187 9.48 -22.64 7.20
C PRO A 187 7.95 -22.53 6.99
N ARG A 188 7.50 -22.37 5.74
CA ARG A 188 6.08 -22.22 5.37
C ARG A 188 5.55 -23.40 4.57
N ALA A 189 6.31 -24.48 4.35
CA ALA A 189 5.90 -25.61 3.51
C ALA A 189 4.55 -26.23 3.93
N ASP A 190 4.29 -26.38 5.23
CA ASP A 190 3.02 -26.93 5.72
C ASP A 190 2.00 -25.85 6.12
N ALA A 191 2.40 -24.58 6.07
CA ALA A 191 1.58 -23.47 6.54
C ALA A 191 0.50 -23.10 5.52
N PRO A 192 -0.64 -22.52 5.93
CA PRO A 192 -1.58 -21.94 4.98
C PRO A 192 -0.94 -20.85 4.11
N PRO A 193 -1.59 -20.47 2.99
CA PRO A 193 -1.25 -19.25 2.28
C PRO A 193 -1.38 -18.02 3.19
N GLY A 194 -0.53 -17.02 2.96
CA GLY A 194 -0.61 -15.73 3.65
C GLY A 194 -1.92 -15.01 3.36
N THR A 195 -2.36 -14.20 4.31
CA THR A 195 -3.59 -13.41 4.20
C THR A 195 -3.39 -12.04 4.82
N HIS A 196 -3.97 -11.00 4.23
CA HIS A 196 -3.91 -9.64 4.75
C HIS A 196 -5.23 -9.25 5.43
N MET A 197 -6.36 -9.71 4.91
CA MET A 197 -7.70 -9.47 5.48
C MET A 197 -8.17 -10.56 6.44
N GLY A 198 -7.57 -11.76 6.41
CA GLY A 198 -8.15 -12.95 7.01
C GLY A 198 -9.45 -13.38 6.33
N ASN A 199 -9.85 -14.64 6.53
CA ASN A 199 -11.00 -15.21 5.83
C ASN A 199 -12.35 -14.51 6.07
N PRO A 200 -12.73 -14.11 7.31
CA PRO A 200 -14.02 -13.47 7.55
C PRO A 200 -14.20 -12.16 6.79
N GLN A 201 -13.17 -11.30 6.79
CA GLN A 201 -13.23 -10.02 6.09
C GLN A 201 -13.04 -10.19 4.59
N LYS A 202 -12.17 -11.10 4.13
CA LYS A 202 -12.01 -11.41 2.70
C LYS A 202 -13.33 -11.87 2.07
N THR A 203 -14.04 -12.78 2.74
CA THR A 203 -15.36 -13.25 2.29
C THR A 203 -16.37 -12.09 2.25
N TRP A 204 -16.44 -11.31 3.33
CA TRP A 204 -17.30 -10.13 3.39
C TRP A 204 -16.99 -9.11 2.28
N PHE A 205 -15.71 -8.85 2.00
CA PHE A 205 -15.27 -7.93 0.96
C PHE A 205 -15.78 -8.38 -0.41
N LYS A 206 -15.59 -9.66 -0.76
CA LYS A 206 -16.08 -10.23 -2.01
C LYS A 206 -17.60 -10.12 -2.14
N ASP A 207 -18.33 -10.45 -1.08
CA ASP A 207 -19.79 -10.34 -1.05
C ASP A 207 -20.26 -8.89 -1.26
N VAL A 208 -19.63 -7.93 -0.57
CA VAL A 208 -19.94 -6.50 -0.70
C VAL A 208 -19.64 -5.98 -2.10
N MET A 209 -18.46 -6.28 -2.65
CA MET A 209 -18.06 -5.82 -3.99
C MET A 209 -19.02 -6.35 -5.06
N LYS A 210 -19.42 -7.63 -4.95
CA LYS A 210 -20.39 -8.26 -5.85
C LYS A 210 -21.82 -7.73 -5.68
N ALA A 211 -22.21 -7.39 -4.45
CA ALA A 211 -23.53 -6.86 -4.16
C ALA A 211 -23.69 -5.37 -4.49
N SER A 212 -22.59 -4.62 -4.62
CA SER A 212 -22.62 -3.18 -4.89
C SER A 212 -23.28 -2.88 -6.24
N LYS A 213 -24.11 -1.84 -6.26
CA LYS A 213 -24.78 -1.31 -7.46
C LYS A 213 -24.46 0.17 -7.69
N ALA A 214 -23.53 0.72 -6.93
CA ALA A 214 -23.12 2.10 -7.10
C ALA A 214 -22.33 2.26 -8.41
N GLU A 215 -22.30 3.49 -8.92
CA GLU A 215 -21.44 3.88 -10.03
C GLU A 215 -19.98 3.58 -9.69
N TRP A 216 -19.52 4.05 -8.53
CA TRP A 216 -18.16 3.86 -8.03
C TRP A 216 -18.08 3.01 -6.77
N ARG A 217 -17.03 2.19 -6.69
CA ARG A 217 -16.62 1.44 -5.51
C ARG A 217 -15.27 1.96 -5.08
N ILE A 218 -15.17 2.56 -3.89
CA ILE A 218 -13.88 2.92 -3.32
C ILE A 218 -13.49 1.88 -2.28
N TRP A 219 -12.36 1.23 -2.51
CA TRP A 219 -11.72 0.36 -1.53
C TRP A 219 -10.72 1.18 -0.70
N THR A 220 -11.10 1.54 0.53
CA THR A 220 -10.23 2.28 1.45
C THR A 220 -9.50 1.34 2.38
N ASN A 221 -8.18 1.41 2.38
CA ASN A 221 -7.32 0.53 3.15
C ASN A 221 -6.02 1.23 3.55
N SER A 222 -5.25 0.66 4.49
CA SER A 222 -4.04 1.34 5.00
C SER A 222 -2.80 1.12 4.13
N CYS A 223 -2.67 -0.05 3.50
CA CYS A 223 -1.44 -0.50 2.86
C CYS A 223 -1.56 -0.59 1.32
N PRO A 224 -0.62 -0.05 0.54
CA PRO A 224 -0.74 0.03 -0.92
C PRO A 224 -0.67 -1.33 -1.62
N ALA A 225 -1.50 -1.50 -2.65
CA ALA A 225 -1.60 -2.69 -3.50
C ALA A 225 -0.72 -2.62 -4.76
N LEU A 226 -0.27 -1.44 -5.16
CA LEU A 226 0.70 -1.22 -6.23
C LEU A 226 1.95 -2.06 -5.99
N GLN A 227 2.52 -2.66 -7.04
CA GLN A 227 3.54 -3.72 -6.88
C GLN A 227 4.86 -3.26 -6.25
N MET A 228 5.23 -1.99 -6.35
CA MET A 228 6.46 -1.40 -5.78
C MET A 228 7.68 -2.34 -5.90
N ARG A 229 7.92 -2.82 -7.13
CA ARG A 229 8.97 -3.81 -7.46
C ARG A 229 10.18 -3.13 -8.09
N LEU A 230 11.35 -3.72 -7.87
CA LEU A 230 12.61 -3.38 -8.51
C LEU A 230 13.03 -4.53 -9.42
N ASP A 231 13.28 -4.23 -10.69
CA ASP A 231 13.61 -5.19 -11.74
C ASP A 231 15.12 -5.47 -11.85
N PHE A 232 15.75 -5.76 -10.71
CA PHE A 232 17.20 -5.98 -10.64
C PHE A 232 17.71 -7.07 -11.59
N SER A 233 16.89 -8.07 -11.93
CA SER A 233 17.23 -9.12 -12.90
C SER A 233 17.53 -8.58 -14.30
N LYS A 234 17.13 -7.34 -14.60
CA LYS A 234 17.41 -6.66 -15.86
C LYS A 234 18.78 -6.00 -15.90
N ILE A 235 19.57 -6.06 -14.82
CA ILE A 235 20.95 -5.63 -14.80
C ILE A 235 21.86 -6.78 -15.25
N PRO A 236 22.49 -6.69 -16.44
CA PRO A 236 23.34 -7.76 -16.94
C PRO A 236 24.49 -8.05 -15.99
N PHE A 237 24.76 -9.34 -15.76
CA PHE A 237 25.90 -9.83 -14.98
C PHE A 237 25.92 -9.44 -13.49
N ALA A 238 24.85 -8.80 -12.97
CA ALA A 238 24.78 -8.43 -11.56
C ALA A 238 24.40 -9.60 -10.64
N GLY A 239 23.80 -10.66 -11.18
CA GLY A 239 23.33 -11.82 -10.40
C GLY A 239 22.25 -11.48 -9.38
N LEU A 240 21.55 -10.36 -9.56
CA LEU A 240 20.49 -9.90 -8.66
C LEU A 240 19.12 -10.43 -9.09
N GLU A 241 18.30 -10.79 -8.10
CA GLU A 241 16.89 -11.13 -8.30
C GLU A 241 16.01 -9.89 -8.16
N ASP A 242 14.89 -9.85 -8.87
CA ASP A 242 13.88 -8.80 -8.66
C ASP A 242 13.39 -8.84 -7.20
N GLY A 243 13.06 -7.67 -6.67
CA GLY A 243 12.71 -7.54 -5.27
C GLY A 243 11.59 -6.52 -5.01
N TYR A 244 10.91 -6.67 -3.87
CA TYR A 244 9.90 -5.73 -3.41
C TYR A 244 10.51 -4.66 -2.51
N VAL A 245 10.10 -3.39 -2.68
CA VAL A 245 10.58 -2.27 -1.84
C VAL A 245 10.22 -2.49 -0.36
N GLY A 246 9.07 -3.09 -0.09
CA GLY A 246 8.62 -3.46 1.24
C GLY A 246 7.73 -4.70 1.16
N THR A 247 7.58 -5.42 2.27
CA THR A 247 6.74 -6.64 2.37
C THR A 247 5.71 -6.55 3.49
N ASP A 248 5.57 -5.38 4.13
CA ASP A 248 4.57 -5.19 5.19
C ASP A 248 3.18 -4.89 4.61
N ALA A 249 3.12 -4.26 3.42
CA ALA A 249 1.91 -4.06 2.64
C ALA A 249 1.60 -5.27 1.75
N TRP A 250 0.77 -5.11 0.71
CA TRP A 250 0.28 -6.21 -0.13
C TRP A 250 1.35 -7.01 -0.86
N GLN A 251 2.55 -6.47 -1.04
CA GLN A 251 3.66 -7.18 -1.67
C GLN A 251 4.16 -8.35 -0.80
N GLY A 252 3.87 -8.38 0.50
CA GLY A 252 4.08 -9.54 1.37
C GLY A 252 2.98 -10.58 1.34
N TYR A 253 1.84 -10.27 0.70
CA TYR A 253 0.66 -11.14 0.57
C TYR A 253 0.19 -11.25 -0.89
N PRO A 254 1.10 -11.50 -1.87
CA PRO A 254 0.78 -11.43 -3.29
C PRO A 254 -0.28 -12.45 -3.73
N GLY A 255 -0.38 -13.60 -3.05
CA GLY A 255 -1.39 -14.61 -3.33
C GLY A 255 -2.81 -14.09 -3.09
N GLU A 256 -3.05 -13.49 -1.92
CA GLU A 256 -4.36 -12.91 -1.59
C GLU A 256 -4.69 -11.69 -2.45
N LEU A 257 -3.71 -10.82 -2.76
CA LEU A 257 -3.97 -9.69 -3.66
C LEU A 257 -4.41 -10.18 -5.04
N SER A 258 -3.71 -11.18 -5.59
CA SER A 258 -4.05 -11.76 -6.90
C SER A 258 -5.41 -12.45 -6.88
N GLU A 259 -5.77 -13.11 -5.76
CA GLU A 259 -7.09 -13.69 -5.53
C GLU A 259 -8.20 -12.63 -5.57
N LEU A 260 -8.01 -11.50 -4.89
CA LEU A 260 -8.97 -10.41 -4.81
C LEU A 260 -9.13 -9.68 -6.16
N LEU A 261 -8.03 -9.35 -6.83
CA LEU A 261 -8.07 -8.67 -8.12
C LEU A 261 -8.63 -9.59 -9.21
N SER A 262 -8.24 -10.87 -9.24
CA SER A 262 -8.84 -11.85 -10.14
C SER A 262 -10.33 -12.02 -9.90
N PHE A 263 -10.79 -12.01 -8.64
CA PHE A 263 -12.21 -12.02 -8.32
C PHE A 263 -12.94 -10.81 -8.91
N LEU A 264 -12.41 -9.59 -8.78
CA LEU A 264 -13.02 -8.39 -9.39
C LEU A 264 -13.12 -8.52 -10.91
N ARG A 265 -12.07 -9.04 -11.57
CA ARG A 265 -12.08 -9.31 -13.01
C ARG A 265 -13.15 -10.34 -13.39
N ASP A 266 -13.13 -11.49 -12.74
CA ASP A 266 -13.93 -12.66 -13.12
C ASP A 266 -15.42 -12.44 -12.84
N GLU A 267 -15.75 -11.72 -11.78
CA GLU A 267 -17.12 -11.28 -11.46
C GLU A 267 -17.52 -10.01 -12.21
N LYS A 268 -16.64 -9.47 -13.07
CA LYS A 268 -16.89 -8.28 -13.89
C LYS A 268 -17.32 -7.08 -13.04
N ILE A 269 -16.58 -6.81 -11.97
CA ILE A 269 -16.83 -5.68 -11.08
C ILE A 269 -15.99 -4.49 -11.57
N GLY A 270 -16.65 -3.51 -12.19
CA GLY A 270 -16.02 -2.28 -12.70
C GLY A 270 -16.02 -1.11 -11.70
N ASN A 271 -15.42 0.00 -12.11
CA ASN A 271 -15.34 1.27 -11.36
C ASN A 271 -14.80 1.12 -9.93
N VAL A 272 -13.72 0.35 -9.77
CA VAL A 272 -13.05 0.13 -8.48
C VAL A 272 -11.81 1.01 -8.35
N ILE A 273 -11.79 1.88 -7.34
CA ILE A 273 -10.63 2.71 -6.98
C ILE A 273 -10.16 2.32 -5.58
N SER A 274 -8.90 1.88 -5.44
CA SER A 274 -8.21 1.71 -4.16
C SER A 274 -7.63 3.05 -3.69
N LEU A 275 -7.81 3.37 -2.41
CA LEU A 275 -7.15 4.50 -1.73
C LEU A 275 -6.37 3.96 -0.54
N SER A 276 -5.06 4.23 -0.52
CA SER A 276 -4.11 3.69 0.47
C SER A 276 -3.06 4.70 0.94
N GLY A 277 -2.31 4.35 1.99
CA GLY A 277 -1.27 5.19 2.62
C GLY A 277 0.01 4.40 2.89
N ASP A 278 0.48 4.41 4.15
CA ASP A 278 1.61 3.63 4.72
C ASP A 278 3.01 4.00 4.16
N TYR A 279 3.21 3.98 2.85
CA TYR A 279 4.55 4.11 2.24
C TYR A 279 5.11 5.54 2.17
N HIS A 280 4.39 6.54 2.71
CA HIS A 280 4.82 7.95 2.79
C HIS A 280 5.28 8.54 1.43
N ALA A 281 4.54 8.22 0.38
CA ALA A 281 4.75 8.74 -0.96
C ALA A 281 3.41 8.83 -1.69
N PHE A 282 3.31 9.73 -2.67
CA PHE A 282 2.19 9.65 -3.61
C PHE A 282 2.50 8.61 -4.68
N ALA A 283 1.52 7.81 -5.07
CA ALA A 283 1.62 7.00 -6.28
C ALA A 283 0.26 6.82 -6.94
N ALA A 284 0.26 6.53 -8.22
CA ALA A 284 -0.94 6.20 -8.96
C ALA A 284 -0.64 5.10 -9.97
N GLY A 285 -1.64 4.26 -10.24
CA GLY A 285 -1.49 3.22 -11.24
C GLY A 285 -2.70 2.31 -11.35
N ARG A 286 -2.58 1.32 -12.22
CA ARG A 286 -3.60 0.29 -12.45
C ARG A 286 -3.14 -1.01 -11.77
N LEU A 287 -4.02 -1.66 -11.03
CA LEU A 287 -3.68 -2.87 -10.28
C LEU A 287 -3.83 -4.09 -11.18
N PRO A 288 -2.75 -4.83 -11.52
CA PRO A 288 -2.86 -6.02 -12.36
C PRO A 288 -3.43 -7.20 -11.56
N ALA A 289 -4.32 -7.98 -12.16
CA ALA A 289 -4.86 -9.20 -11.54
C ALA A 289 -3.79 -10.26 -11.27
N ASP A 290 -2.81 -10.36 -12.18
CA ASP A 290 -1.58 -11.11 -12.01
C ASP A 290 -0.42 -10.23 -12.56
N PRO A 291 0.50 -9.74 -11.71
CA PRO A 291 1.59 -8.88 -12.13
C PRO A 291 2.64 -9.58 -13.02
N ASP A 292 2.66 -10.91 -13.07
CA ASP A 292 3.63 -11.70 -13.82
C ASP A 292 3.04 -12.35 -15.08
N ALA A 293 1.74 -12.19 -15.32
CA ALA A 293 1.09 -12.64 -16.55
C ALA A 293 1.73 -12.00 -17.80
N GLU A 294 1.83 -12.77 -18.89
CA GLU A 294 2.38 -12.27 -20.17
C GLU A 294 1.62 -11.04 -20.66
N THR A 295 0.28 -11.09 -20.59
CA THR A 295 -0.61 -9.96 -20.82
C THR A 295 -1.27 -9.58 -19.51
N LEU A 296 -1.02 -8.35 -19.05
CA LEU A 296 -1.63 -7.83 -17.84
C LEU A 296 -3.10 -7.50 -18.08
N ALA A 297 -3.93 -7.79 -17.09
CA ALA A 297 -5.32 -7.34 -17.04
C ALA A 297 -5.55 -6.55 -15.75
N PHE A 298 -6.26 -5.43 -15.84
CA PHE A 298 -6.37 -4.46 -14.74
C PHE A 298 -7.81 -4.34 -14.22
N PRO A 299 -8.12 -4.83 -13.00
CA PRO A 299 -9.48 -4.76 -12.46
C PRO A 299 -9.78 -3.47 -11.69
N ALA A 300 -8.75 -2.72 -11.29
CA ALA A 300 -8.88 -1.54 -10.45
C ALA A 300 -7.77 -0.50 -10.69
N VAL A 301 -8.00 0.72 -10.24
CA VAL A 301 -7.00 1.80 -10.14
C VAL A 301 -6.65 2.00 -8.67
N GLU A 302 -5.40 2.37 -8.36
CA GLU A 302 -5.02 2.81 -7.01
C GLU A 302 -4.42 4.21 -7.01
N PHE A 303 -4.80 4.99 -6.00
CA PHE A 303 -4.08 6.19 -5.58
C PHE A 303 -3.55 6.00 -4.16
N MET A 304 -2.22 5.93 -4.04
CA MET A 304 -1.50 5.94 -2.77
C MET A 304 -1.22 7.39 -2.37
N THR A 305 -1.56 7.76 -1.14
CA THR A 305 -1.42 9.12 -0.61
C THR A 305 -0.18 9.23 0.28
N ALA A 306 0.57 10.33 0.12
CA ALA A 306 1.73 10.59 0.96
C ALA A 306 1.36 10.84 2.43
N ALA A 307 2.36 10.85 3.29
CA ALA A 307 2.17 11.18 4.70
C ALA A 307 1.79 12.65 4.88
N VAL A 308 1.07 12.94 5.97
CA VAL A 308 0.84 14.33 6.41
C VAL A 308 2.15 14.94 6.93
N SER A 309 2.91 14.20 7.74
CA SER A 309 4.12 14.71 8.40
C SER A 309 5.22 13.68 8.67
N SER A 310 5.00 12.40 8.37
CA SER A 310 6.03 11.37 8.52
C SER A 310 7.07 11.48 7.42
N GLY A 311 8.34 11.19 7.72
CA GLY A 311 9.43 11.29 6.73
C GLY A 311 9.14 10.51 5.45
N SER A 312 9.52 11.09 4.31
CA SER A 312 9.13 10.61 2.98
C SER A 312 9.80 9.28 2.64
N MET A 313 9.22 8.54 1.69
CA MET A 313 9.86 7.34 1.13
C MET A 313 11.29 7.64 0.65
N PHE A 314 11.48 8.78 0.00
CA PHE A 314 12.76 9.19 -0.55
C PHE A 314 13.83 9.36 0.55
N GLU A 315 13.51 10.02 1.66
CA GLU A 315 14.43 10.16 2.79
C GLU A 315 14.89 8.79 3.32
N GLY A 316 13.97 7.82 3.39
CA GLY A 316 14.27 6.44 3.76
C GLY A 316 15.24 5.76 2.79
N VAL A 317 14.97 5.87 1.49
CA VAL A 317 15.79 5.27 0.42
C VAL A 317 17.17 5.92 0.31
N GLU A 318 17.24 7.25 0.37
CA GLU A 318 18.51 7.99 0.34
C GLU A 318 19.40 7.56 1.51
N ARG A 319 18.83 7.50 2.72
CA ARG A 319 19.54 7.01 3.91
C ARG A 319 20.00 5.57 3.74
N GLY A 320 19.13 4.68 3.25
CA GLY A 320 19.41 3.26 3.08
C GLY A 320 20.47 2.95 2.01
N THR A 321 20.63 3.83 1.02
CA THR A 321 21.57 3.64 -0.09
C THR A 321 22.88 4.42 0.07
N ARG A 322 23.01 5.28 1.09
CA ARG A 322 24.10 6.24 1.25
C ARG A 322 25.50 5.64 1.14
N ASP A 323 25.70 4.46 1.72
CA ASP A 323 27.01 3.79 1.78
C ASP A 323 27.26 2.82 0.62
N ASN A 324 26.34 2.74 -0.35
CA ASN A 324 26.47 1.90 -1.54
C ASN A 324 26.37 2.73 -2.83
N GLY A 325 27.52 3.03 -3.44
CA GLY A 325 27.58 3.85 -4.65
C GLY A 325 26.84 3.29 -5.87
N PHE A 326 26.55 1.98 -5.93
CA PHE A 326 25.75 1.39 -7.01
C PHE A 326 24.26 1.69 -6.81
N PHE A 327 23.69 1.34 -5.64
CA PHE A 327 22.27 1.61 -5.35
C PHE A 327 21.97 3.10 -5.20
N ARG A 328 22.90 3.88 -4.64
CA ARG A 328 22.73 5.33 -4.49
C ARG A 328 22.49 6.04 -5.82
N ARG A 329 23.10 5.58 -6.91
CA ARG A 329 22.90 6.15 -8.26
C ARG A 329 21.50 5.90 -8.81
N ALA A 330 20.85 4.83 -8.40
CA ALA A 330 19.45 4.59 -8.73
C ALA A 330 18.50 5.40 -7.83
N ALA A 331 18.92 5.73 -6.61
CA ALA A 331 18.12 6.54 -5.68
C ALA A 331 18.13 8.04 -6.04
N ILE A 332 19.27 8.57 -6.46
CA ILE A 332 19.44 10.02 -6.63
C ILE A 332 20.04 10.43 -7.98
N VAL A 333 19.88 11.71 -8.33
CA VAL A 333 20.70 12.41 -9.33
C VAL A 333 21.43 13.55 -8.62
N GLU A 334 22.73 13.67 -8.85
CA GLU A 334 23.52 14.81 -8.38
C GLU A 334 23.49 15.91 -9.44
N GLY A 335 22.90 17.05 -9.10
CA GLY A 335 22.82 18.22 -9.97
C GLY A 335 23.55 19.44 -9.39
N GLU A 336 23.63 20.51 -10.18
CA GLU A 336 24.25 21.78 -9.76
C GLU A 336 23.58 22.40 -8.52
N ASN A 337 22.28 22.11 -8.32
CA ASN A 337 21.49 22.61 -7.20
C ASN A 337 21.34 21.59 -6.05
N GLY A 338 22.15 20.53 -6.03
CA GLY A 338 22.13 19.49 -5.01
C GLY A 338 21.52 18.16 -5.47
N ILE A 339 21.07 17.37 -4.49
CA ILE A 339 20.53 16.03 -4.70
C ILE A 339 19.06 16.13 -5.14
N GLN A 340 18.72 15.47 -6.25
CA GLN A 340 17.36 15.32 -6.73
C GLN A 340 16.89 13.86 -6.62
N PRO A 341 15.62 13.60 -6.24
CA PRO A 341 15.06 12.25 -6.26
C PRO A 341 15.09 11.63 -7.66
N ASN A 342 15.82 10.52 -7.81
CA ASN A 342 15.80 9.64 -8.98
C ASN A 342 15.01 8.35 -8.71
N TRP A 343 14.62 8.14 -7.46
CA TRP A 343 13.91 6.94 -7.03
C TRP A 343 12.60 6.73 -7.78
N ASN A 344 11.88 7.82 -8.07
CA ASN A 344 10.67 7.76 -8.88
C ASN A 344 10.91 7.14 -10.26
N ASN A 345 11.97 7.58 -10.93
CA ASN A 345 12.36 7.08 -12.25
C ASN A 345 12.79 5.60 -12.15
N THR A 346 13.54 5.24 -11.12
CA THR A 346 13.93 3.86 -10.86
C THR A 346 12.73 2.93 -10.71
N LEU A 347 11.70 3.34 -9.97
CA LEU A 347 10.51 2.51 -9.76
C LEU A 347 9.64 2.39 -11.00
N VAL A 348 9.39 3.49 -11.72
CA VAL A 348 8.46 3.51 -12.85
C VAL A 348 9.11 3.05 -14.15
N ASN A 349 10.38 3.39 -14.37
CA ASN A 349 11.09 3.12 -15.63
C ASN A 349 12.12 1.99 -15.52
N GLY A 350 12.36 1.47 -14.32
CA GLY A 350 13.28 0.37 -14.06
C GLY A 350 14.65 0.80 -13.56
N PHE A 351 15.28 -0.12 -12.83
CA PHE A 351 16.52 0.10 -12.11
C PHE A 351 17.67 0.48 -13.04
N ARG A 352 17.69 -0.10 -14.25
CA ARG A 352 18.67 0.24 -15.30
C ARG A 352 18.52 1.68 -15.78
N ALA A 353 17.28 2.15 -15.97
CA ALA A 353 17.01 3.53 -16.36
C ALA A 353 17.42 4.50 -15.26
N GLY A 354 17.14 4.15 -14.00
CA GLY A 354 17.63 4.85 -12.81
C GLY A 354 19.12 5.10 -12.83
N ILE A 355 19.94 4.05 -12.97
CA ILE A 355 21.40 4.19 -12.98
C ILE A 355 21.90 4.99 -14.18
N LEU A 356 21.41 4.68 -15.39
CA LEU A 356 21.96 5.27 -16.62
C LEU A 356 21.71 6.77 -16.71
N VAL A 357 20.58 7.26 -16.18
CA VAL A 357 20.27 8.69 -16.22
C VAL A 357 21.17 9.48 -15.27
N ASN A 358 21.59 8.90 -14.14
CA ASN A 358 22.52 9.53 -13.21
C ASN A 358 23.87 9.82 -13.88
N TYR A 359 24.31 8.99 -14.84
CA TYR A 359 25.57 9.18 -15.56
C TYR A 359 25.47 10.11 -16.77
N SER A 360 24.32 10.13 -17.44
CA SER A 360 24.19 10.71 -18.76
C SER A 360 23.34 11.97 -18.82
N SER A 361 22.47 12.17 -17.83
CA SER A 361 21.42 13.20 -17.84
C SER A 361 20.60 13.20 -19.14
N SER A 362 20.47 12.04 -19.81
CA SER A 362 19.91 11.92 -21.16
C SER A 362 18.53 11.24 -21.15
N ASP A 363 17.49 11.99 -21.52
CA ASP A 363 16.14 11.43 -21.70
C ASP A 363 16.09 10.39 -22.82
N TYR A 364 16.91 10.55 -23.86
CA TYR A 364 16.99 9.58 -24.95
C TYR A 364 17.44 8.21 -24.42
N LEU A 365 18.49 8.18 -23.59
CA LEU A 365 18.97 6.93 -23.00
C LEU A 365 17.98 6.35 -22.00
N LEU A 366 17.30 7.19 -21.21
CA LEU A 366 16.21 6.77 -20.34
C LEU A 366 15.11 6.06 -21.14
N ASN A 367 14.62 6.66 -22.23
CA ASN A 367 13.56 6.10 -23.06
C ASN A 367 13.99 4.82 -23.78
N LEU A 368 15.25 4.73 -24.20
CA LEU A 368 15.79 3.54 -24.86
C LEU A 368 15.84 2.32 -23.94
N VAL A 369 16.10 2.53 -22.65
CA VAL A 369 16.36 1.45 -21.69
C VAL A 369 15.25 1.21 -20.68
N ARG A 370 14.19 2.03 -20.72
CA ARG A 370 12.99 1.93 -19.89
C ARG A 370 12.41 0.52 -19.94
N ASN A 371 11.98 0.03 -18.80
CA ASN A 371 11.18 -1.17 -18.64
C ASN A 371 9.82 -0.79 -18.03
N GLU A 372 8.78 -0.76 -18.86
CA GLU A 372 7.40 -0.44 -18.41
C GLU A 372 6.81 -1.52 -17.47
N ARG A 373 7.48 -2.68 -17.38
CA ARG A 373 7.13 -3.75 -16.44
C ARG A 373 8.05 -3.81 -15.23
N ALA A 374 8.83 -2.75 -14.96
CA ALA A 374 9.72 -2.71 -13.79
C ALA A 374 8.94 -2.88 -12.48
N SER A 375 7.86 -2.11 -12.34
CA SER A 375 6.84 -2.26 -11.31
C SER A 375 5.48 -2.37 -12.00
N PRO A 376 4.99 -3.59 -12.32
CA PRO A 376 3.80 -3.78 -13.13
C PRO A 376 2.58 -3.00 -12.60
N GLY A 377 2.04 -2.13 -13.44
CA GLY A 377 0.87 -1.31 -13.12
C GLY A 377 1.16 0.01 -12.40
N LEU A 378 2.40 0.30 -12.01
CA LEU A 378 2.78 1.59 -11.43
C LEU A 378 3.02 2.63 -12.54
N ASP A 379 2.14 3.62 -12.63
CA ASP A 379 2.18 4.65 -13.67
C ASP A 379 2.84 5.96 -13.16
N TYR A 380 2.73 6.25 -11.86
CA TYR A 380 3.25 7.47 -11.22
C TYR A 380 3.72 7.21 -9.78
N VAL A 381 4.79 7.91 -9.38
CA VAL A 381 5.21 8.01 -7.98
C VAL A 381 5.87 9.36 -7.70
N ASP A 382 5.57 9.96 -6.57
CA ASP A 382 6.29 11.08 -5.98
C ASP A 382 6.73 10.68 -4.59
N SER A 383 7.95 10.13 -4.52
CA SER A 383 8.54 9.58 -3.31
C SER A 383 8.96 10.62 -2.29
N ASP A 384 8.99 11.90 -2.67
CA ASP A 384 9.47 13.00 -1.86
C ASP A 384 8.39 14.06 -1.69
N GLY A 385 7.31 13.67 -1.02
CA GLY A 385 6.14 14.50 -0.84
C GLY A 385 5.45 14.28 0.48
N HIS A 386 4.77 15.34 0.94
CA HIS A 386 3.80 15.30 2.02
C HIS A 386 2.50 15.90 1.52
N GLY A 387 1.36 15.51 2.09
CA GLY A 387 0.09 16.15 1.79
C GLY A 387 -1.09 15.17 1.77
N TYR A 388 -1.98 15.33 0.79
CA TYR A 388 -3.24 14.60 0.74
C TYR A 388 -3.74 14.43 -0.70
N THR A 389 -4.69 13.52 -0.89
CA THR A 389 -5.35 13.30 -2.19
C THR A 389 -6.81 13.74 -2.10
N LEU A 390 -7.24 14.56 -3.07
CA LEU A 390 -8.64 14.91 -3.26
C LEU A 390 -9.23 14.03 -4.36
N VAL A 391 -10.39 13.42 -4.12
CA VAL A 391 -11.09 12.61 -5.12
C VAL A 391 -12.46 13.21 -5.37
N THR A 392 -12.76 13.49 -6.63
CA THR A 392 -14.07 13.95 -7.12
C THR A 392 -14.68 12.84 -7.96
N LEU A 393 -15.93 12.47 -7.67
CA LEU A 393 -16.66 11.43 -8.40
C LEU A 393 -17.85 12.05 -9.14
N ASP A 394 -17.95 11.75 -10.43
CA ASP A 394 -19.04 12.12 -11.31
C ASP A 394 -19.60 10.85 -12.00
N GLU A 395 -20.70 11.01 -12.75
CA GLU A 395 -21.21 9.94 -13.63
C GLU A 395 -20.19 9.65 -14.74
N GLY A 396 -19.72 8.41 -14.84
CA GLY A 396 -18.76 7.99 -15.87
C GLY A 396 -17.34 8.57 -15.76
N ARG A 397 -17.01 9.31 -14.70
CA ARG A 397 -15.65 9.85 -14.48
C ARG A 397 -15.32 10.02 -13.00
N ALA A 398 -14.09 9.70 -12.63
CA ALA A 398 -13.49 10.12 -11.37
C ALA A 398 -12.24 10.96 -11.64
N GLU A 399 -11.96 11.91 -10.76
CA GLU A 399 -10.75 12.70 -10.78
C GLU A 399 -10.03 12.57 -9.44
N ALA A 400 -8.73 12.34 -9.46
CA ALA A 400 -7.88 12.34 -8.27
C ALA A 400 -6.80 13.41 -8.39
N VAL A 401 -6.66 14.25 -7.37
CA VAL A 401 -5.64 15.30 -7.31
C VAL A 401 -4.75 15.03 -6.10
N GLN A 402 -3.52 14.63 -6.34
CA GLN A 402 -2.50 14.49 -5.30
C GLN A 402 -1.88 15.87 -5.06
N VAL A 403 -2.14 16.43 -3.88
CA VAL A 403 -1.71 17.77 -3.47
C VAL A 403 -0.49 17.64 -2.58
N ASN A 404 0.67 18.01 -3.12
CA ASN A 404 1.93 18.02 -2.39
C ASN A 404 2.13 19.38 -1.71
N VAL A 405 2.37 19.37 -0.41
CA VAL A 405 2.67 20.58 0.38
C VAL A 405 4.18 20.68 0.63
N GLY A 406 4.64 21.89 0.89
CA GLY A 406 6.05 22.19 1.13
C GLY A 406 6.59 21.61 2.44
N ASP A 407 7.58 22.28 3.00
CA ASP A 407 8.22 21.81 4.24
C ASP A 407 7.18 21.64 5.37
N VAL A 408 7.15 20.44 5.95
CA VAL A 408 6.27 20.06 7.08
C VAL A 408 7.05 19.92 8.40
N ARG A 409 8.37 20.20 8.38
CA ARG A 409 9.23 20.10 9.57
C ARG A 409 9.17 21.33 10.45
N THR A 410 8.62 22.43 9.91
CA THR A 410 8.44 23.70 10.61
C THR A 410 6.98 24.09 10.59
N ASP A 411 6.52 24.68 11.69
CA ASP A 411 5.20 25.30 11.75
C ASP A 411 5.11 26.43 10.69
N ALA A 412 4.23 26.24 9.72
CA ALA A 412 4.01 27.17 8.62
C ALA A 412 3.06 28.32 9.01
N GLY A 413 2.52 28.31 10.23
CA GLY A 413 1.53 29.26 10.70
C GLY A 413 0.15 29.02 10.08
N PRO A 414 -0.81 29.94 10.31
CA PRO A 414 -2.23 29.72 10.02
C PRO A 414 -2.58 29.60 8.53
N GLU A 415 -1.68 30.01 7.63
CA GLU A 415 -1.86 29.86 6.18
C GLU A 415 -1.47 28.46 5.69
N GLY A 416 -0.79 27.67 6.52
CA GLY A 416 -0.28 26.34 6.19
C GLY A 416 0.94 26.36 5.25
N SER A 417 1.56 25.19 5.08
CA SER A 417 2.67 25.03 4.14
C SER A 417 2.18 25.25 2.70
N PRO A 418 2.95 25.95 1.86
CA PRO A 418 2.54 26.23 0.48
C PRO A 418 2.38 24.93 -0.30
N VAL A 419 1.39 24.86 -1.19
CA VAL A 419 1.29 23.75 -2.15
C VAL A 419 2.41 23.88 -3.18
N THR A 420 3.25 22.86 -3.28
CA THR A 420 4.41 22.85 -4.20
C THR A 420 4.03 22.35 -5.59
N ARG A 421 3.13 21.36 -5.64
CA ARG A 421 2.61 20.79 -6.88
C ARG A 421 1.27 20.08 -6.67
N ARG A 422 0.50 19.99 -7.75
CA ARG A 422 -0.68 19.12 -7.87
C ARG A 422 -0.49 18.21 -9.07
N ALA A 423 -0.67 16.90 -8.86
CA ALA A 423 -0.76 15.91 -9.93
C ALA A 423 -2.22 15.48 -10.07
N ARG A 424 -2.84 15.81 -11.21
CA ARG A 424 -4.26 15.54 -11.49
C ARG A 424 -4.40 14.37 -12.43
N PHE A 425 -5.14 13.37 -12.02
CA PHE A 425 -5.45 12.17 -12.78
C PHE A 425 -6.94 12.11 -13.09
N THR A 426 -7.26 11.61 -14.28
CA THR A 426 -8.64 11.31 -14.67
C THR A 426 -8.79 9.82 -14.86
N VAL A 427 -9.78 9.23 -14.18
CA VAL A 427 -10.20 7.85 -14.39
C VAL A 427 -11.52 7.88 -15.16
N LYS A 428 -11.52 7.33 -16.37
CA LYS A 428 -12.76 7.13 -17.13
C LYS A 428 -13.53 5.97 -16.52
N GLY A 429 -14.84 6.13 -16.35
CA GLY A 429 -15.71 5.05 -15.92
C GLY A 429 -15.69 3.90 -16.94
N TRP A 430 -15.79 2.67 -16.43
CA TRP A 430 -15.73 1.44 -17.21
C TRP A 430 -16.77 0.44 -16.71
N ALA A 431 -17.32 -0.33 -17.65
CA ALA A 431 -18.27 -1.38 -17.31
C ALA A 431 -17.55 -2.63 -16.77
N GLY A 432 -18.34 -3.52 -16.18
CA GLY A 432 -17.86 -4.83 -15.75
C GLY A 432 -17.25 -5.64 -16.89
N GLY A 433 -15.97 -6.01 -16.75
CA GLY A 433 -15.22 -6.78 -17.75
C GLY A 433 -14.46 -5.92 -18.76
N GLU A 434 -14.56 -4.60 -18.65
CA GLU A 434 -13.65 -3.65 -19.28
C GLU A 434 -12.49 -3.31 -18.32
N GLU A 435 -11.48 -2.62 -18.82
CA GLU A 435 -10.32 -2.18 -18.04
C GLU A 435 -10.36 -0.67 -17.78
N PRO A 436 -9.85 -0.20 -16.63
CA PRO A 436 -9.78 1.21 -16.33
C PRO A 436 -8.81 1.93 -17.25
N VAL A 437 -9.20 3.12 -17.69
CA VAL A 437 -8.31 4.08 -18.35
C VAL A 437 -7.95 5.17 -17.35
N LEU A 438 -6.67 5.23 -16.99
CA LEU A 438 -6.06 6.25 -16.13
C LEU A 438 -5.30 7.25 -17.02
N GLU A 439 -5.75 8.49 -17.05
CA GLU A 439 -5.15 9.60 -17.79
C GLU A 439 -4.42 10.57 -16.86
N GLY A 440 -3.41 11.26 -17.40
CA GLY A 440 -2.55 12.19 -16.66
C GLY A 440 -1.24 11.55 -16.18
N PRO A 441 -0.55 12.15 -15.19
CA PRO A 441 -0.97 13.34 -14.46
C PRO A 441 -0.78 14.65 -15.24
N ASP A 442 -1.78 15.52 -15.15
CA ASP A 442 -1.62 16.94 -15.46
C ASP A 442 -1.05 17.67 -14.24
N PHE A 443 0.00 18.46 -14.43
CA PHE A 443 0.69 19.13 -13.32
C PHE A 443 0.35 20.62 -13.20
N GLU A 444 0.10 21.04 -11.96
CA GLU A 444 0.24 22.43 -11.52
C GLU A 444 1.48 22.52 -10.62
N GLY A 445 2.35 23.51 -10.81
CA GLY A 445 3.63 23.61 -10.09
C GLY A 445 4.76 22.80 -10.75
N THR A 446 5.84 22.55 -10.02
CA THR A 446 7.01 21.84 -10.53
C THR A 446 6.82 20.32 -10.40
N PRO A 447 6.74 19.54 -11.49
CA PRO A 447 6.58 18.09 -11.40
C PRO A 447 7.77 17.42 -10.71
N PRO A 448 7.57 16.27 -10.06
CA PRO A 448 8.68 15.46 -9.59
C PRO A 448 9.39 14.83 -10.79
N TYR A 449 10.70 14.61 -10.68
CA TYR A 449 11.42 13.84 -11.70
C TYR A 449 10.94 12.39 -11.71
N PRO A 450 10.83 11.69 -12.88
CA PRO A 450 11.24 12.12 -14.22
C PRO A 450 10.18 12.88 -15.03
N TRP A 451 9.02 13.17 -14.46
CA TRP A 451 7.96 13.89 -15.18
C TRP A 451 8.37 15.32 -15.48
N LYS A 452 7.82 15.84 -16.57
CA LYS A 452 8.02 17.21 -17.03
C LYS A 452 6.65 17.84 -17.24
N ALA A 453 6.56 19.14 -17.05
CA ALA A 453 5.34 19.85 -17.42
C ALA A 453 5.24 19.80 -18.94
N GLU A 454 4.06 19.52 -19.49
CA GLU A 454 3.85 19.68 -20.93
C GLU A 454 4.22 21.12 -21.31
N ALA A 455 5.11 21.26 -22.30
CA ALA A 455 5.37 22.58 -22.86
C ALA A 455 4.03 23.06 -23.43
N LYS A 456 3.46 24.13 -22.86
CA LYS A 456 2.32 24.82 -23.48
C LYS A 456 2.77 25.18 -24.89
N THR A 457 2.34 24.42 -25.89
CA THR A 457 2.52 24.79 -27.28
C THR A 457 1.65 26.02 -27.47
N ASP A 458 2.27 27.19 -27.51
CA ASP A 458 1.61 28.40 -28.02
C ASP A 458 1.03 28.04 -29.39
N PRO A 459 -0.28 28.23 -29.63
CA PRO A 459 -0.81 28.04 -30.97
C PRO A 459 -0.08 29.02 -31.88
N GLN A 460 0.70 28.47 -32.81
CA GLN A 460 1.35 29.25 -33.85
C GLN A 460 0.28 30.14 -34.52
N PRO A 461 0.45 31.47 -34.57
CA PRO A 461 -0.48 32.31 -35.30
C PRO A 461 -0.43 31.92 -36.78
N VAL A 462 -1.60 31.56 -37.32
CA VAL A 462 -1.81 31.27 -38.75
C VAL A 462 -1.60 32.52 -39.58
#